data_AF-A0A8S3V267-F1
#
_entry.id   AF-A0A8S3V267-F1
#
_cell.length_a   1.000
_cell.length_b   1.000
_cell.length_c   1.000
_cell.angle_alpha   90.00
_cell.angle_beta   90.00
_cell.angle_gamma   90.00
#
_symmetry.space_group_name_H-M   'P 1'
#
loop_
_entity.id
_entity.type
_entity.pdbx_description
1 polymer ?
#
loop_
_entity_poly.entity_id
_entity_poly.type
_entity_poly.pdbx_seq_one_letter_code
_entity_poly.pdbx_strand_id
1 'polypeptide(L)'
;MAASHHNLRPKSDINWRKLCFGEPLPHQKKRAIEQRHTLPETYHIERIIIKKSVPVQGLLYLVKWEGFHEDDSTWEPQSHLDAESMSNFFPAFISFDRLNSAARLFEEVIQQRLRPNNRTISTNLRFDLDVYRYCFNTDESIRIDSVDSLKKLPLSNGWNYKLNKQGYGHIITFPFRLRPKLQMRKIFLRKDDGSVETKYRPIEIVKIISASESF
;
A
#
# COMPACT_ATOMS: atom_id res chain seq x y z
N MET A 1 -16.84 40.34 -9.68
CA MET A 1 -17.00 39.40 -8.56
C MET A 1 -15.69 38.63 -8.41
N ALA A 2 -15.29 38.27 -7.18
CA ALA A 2 -13.98 37.70 -6.90
C ALA A 2 -13.98 36.17 -6.90
N ALA A 3 -12.90 35.55 -7.39
CA ALA A 3 -12.54 34.17 -7.10
C ALA A 3 -11.00 34.00 -7.20
N SER A 4 -10.43 33.55 -6.11
CA SER A 4 -9.01 33.38 -5.79
C SER A 4 -8.19 32.49 -6.76
N HIS A 5 -6.98 32.95 -7.07
CA HIS A 5 -5.84 32.16 -7.60
C HIS A 5 -5.52 30.95 -6.72
N HIS A 6 -4.91 29.88 -7.27
CA HIS A 6 -3.83 29.07 -6.64
C HIS A 6 -3.05 28.24 -7.70
N ASN A 7 -1.73 28.04 -7.50
CA ASN A 7 -0.77 27.49 -8.48
C ASN A 7 0.18 26.45 -7.87
N LEU A 8 0.63 25.48 -8.69
CA LEU A 8 1.77 24.54 -8.53
C LEU A 8 2.25 24.10 -9.94
N ARG A 9 3.47 23.62 -10.23
CA ARG A 9 4.78 23.59 -9.53
C ARG A 9 5.90 23.14 -10.53
N PRO A 10 6.92 23.94 -10.86
CA PRO A 10 7.88 23.61 -11.92
C PRO A 10 9.15 22.83 -11.48
N LYS A 11 9.81 22.17 -12.44
CA LYS A 11 10.98 21.27 -12.30
C LYS A 11 12.34 21.98 -12.17
N SER A 12 13.17 21.55 -11.21
CA SER A 12 14.63 21.34 -11.36
C SER A 12 15.19 20.53 -10.17
N ASP A 13 16.42 20.00 -10.30
CA ASP A 13 16.89 18.82 -9.57
C ASP A 13 16.83 18.83 -8.03
N ILE A 14 16.34 17.70 -7.50
CA ILE A 14 16.17 17.44 -6.06
C ILE A 14 17.38 16.65 -5.55
N ASN A 15 18.19 17.25 -4.68
CA ASN A 15 19.16 16.50 -3.88
C ASN A 15 18.43 15.75 -2.75
N TRP A 16 17.91 14.58 -3.11
CA TRP A 16 17.05 13.72 -2.29
C TRP A 16 17.66 13.26 -0.95
N ARG A 17 18.98 13.38 -0.75
CA ARG A 17 19.65 12.94 0.49
C ARG A 17 19.47 13.88 1.69
N LYS A 18 19.00 15.12 1.50
CA LYS A 18 18.83 16.11 2.59
C LYS A 18 17.37 16.44 2.94
N LEU A 19 16.39 15.82 2.27
CA LEU A 19 14.99 15.96 2.60
C LEU A 19 14.53 14.81 3.50
N CYS A 20 14.52 15.04 4.82
CA CYS A 20 13.68 14.28 5.74
C CYS A 20 12.20 14.64 5.47
N PHE A 21 11.67 14.16 4.34
CA PHE A 21 10.30 14.31 3.86
C PHE A 21 9.61 15.69 4.08
N GLY A 22 10.23 16.74 3.53
CA GLY A 22 9.49 17.88 2.96
C GLY A 22 9.24 19.10 3.85
N GLU A 23 10.27 19.91 4.10
CA GLU A 23 10.12 21.27 4.67
C GLU A 23 10.22 22.39 3.59
N PRO A 24 9.67 23.60 3.83
CA PRO A 24 9.33 24.57 2.79
C PRO A 24 10.50 25.40 2.22
N LEU A 25 10.27 26.03 1.06
CA LEU A 25 11.32 26.64 0.21
C LEU A 25 11.71 28.09 0.60
N PRO A 26 13.01 28.48 0.49
CA PRO A 26 13.47 29.84 0.81
C PRO A 26 13.10 30.94 -0.20
N HIS A 27 12.96 32.16 0.33
CA HIS A 27 12.38 33.34 -0.34
C HIS A 27 13.01 33.75 -1.69
N GLN A 28 14.33 33.58 -1.86
CA GLN A 28 15.05 34.10 -3.05
C GLN A 28 14.76 33.35 -4.36
N LYS A 29 14.36 32.06 -4.32
CA LYS A 29 14.03 31.29 -5.53
C LYS A 29 12.68 31.67 -6.18
N LYS A 30 11.89 32.53 -5.54
CA LYS A 30 10.52 32.86 -5.95
C LYS A 30 10.46 33.71 -7.24
N ARG A 31 11.38 34.68 -7.39
CA ARG A 31 11.38 35.66 -8.50
C ARG A 31 11.73 35.11 -9.89
N ALA A 32 12.41 33.96 -9.98
CA ALA A 32 12.86 33.41 -11.26
C ALA A 32 11.81 32.53 -11.96
N ILE A 33 10.71 32.20 -11.26
CA ILE A 33 9.70 31.23 -11.73
C ILE A 33 8.58 31.91 -12.53
N GLU A 34 8.40 33.23 -12.40
CA GLU A 34 7.23 33.97 -12.91
C GLU A 34 7.15 34.13 -14.44
N GLN A 35 8.18 33.70 -15.21
CA GLN A 35 8.27 33.98 -16.66
C GLN A 35 7.90 32.82 -17.63
N ARG A 36 7.44 31.65 -17.15
CA ARG A 36 7.03 30.53 -18.04
C ARG A 36 5.69 29.92 -17.61
N HIS A 37 4.61 30.34 -18.28
CA HIS A 37 3.24 29.90 -18.05
C HIS A 37 2.80 28.81 -19.04
N THR A 38 2.40 27.65 -18.52
CA THR A 38 1.51 26.66 -19.17
C THR A 38 0.78 25.91 -18.03
N LEU A 39 -0.45 25.45 -18.28
CA LEU A 39 -1.38 24.96 -17.24
C LEU A 39 -0.88 23.68 -16.51
N PRO A 40 -1.33 23.44 -15.25
CA PRO A 40 -0.96 22.23 -14.51
C PRO A 40 -1.67 20.97 -15.04
N GLU A 41 -0.93 19.87 -15.17
CA GLU A 41 -1.46 18.56 -15.54
C GLU A 41 -2.16 17.88 -14.35
N THR A 42 -3.39 17.41 -14.56
CA THR A 42 -4.14 16.58 -13.61
C THR A 42 -3.97 15.10 -13.94
N TYR A 43 -3.72 14.26 -12.93
CA TYR A 43 -3.54 12.82 -13.08
C TYR A 43 -4.65 12.07 -12.33
N HIS A 44 -5.15 10.98 -12.92
CA HIS A 44 -6.18 10.16 -12.29
C HIS A 44 -5.60 9.27 -11.19
N ILE A 45 -6.34 9.14 -10.09
CA ILE A 45 -5.98 8.33 -8.92
C ILE A 45 -6.54 6.92 -9.12
N GLU A 46 -5.67 5.92 -9.17
CA GLU A 46 -6.10 4.51 -9.17
C GLU A 46 -6.58 4.11 -7.78
N ARG A 47 -5.79 4.44 -6.75
CA ARG A 47 -6.13 4.22 -5.33
C ARG A 47 -5.20 4.97 -4.40
N ILE A 48 -5.64 5.14 -3.16
CA ILE A 48 -4.80 5.61 -2.05
C ILE A 48 -4.27 4.39 -1.29
N ILE A 49 -2.95 4.27 -1.16
CA ILE A 49 -2.28 3.16 -0.47
C ILE A 49 -2.44 3.28 1.05
N ILE A 50 -2.00 4.40 1.62
CA ILE A 50 -1.96 4.64 3.07
C ILE A 50 -1.96 6.16 3.35
N LYS A 51 -2.30 6.57 4.58
CA LYS A 51 -2.17 7.95 5.07
C LYS A 51 -1.17 8.05 6.23
N LYS A 52 -0.59 9.22 6.46
CA LYS A 52 0.19 9.55 7.66
C LYS A 52 -0.03 11.01 8.06
N SER A 53 -0.09 11.27 9.36
CA SER A 53 -0.04 12.65 9.88
C SER A 53 1.43 13.06 10.06
N VAL A 54 1.77 14.29 9.67
CA VAL A 54 3.10 14.89 9.89
C VAL A 54 2.91 16.28 10.53
N PRO A 55 3.64 16.63 11.61
CA PRO A 55 3.31 17.80 12.44
C PRO A 55 3.21 19.17 11.74
N VAL A 56 3.89 19.36 10.60
CA VAL A 56 3.90 20.65 9.86
C VAL A 56 3.08 20.59 8.58
N GLN A 57 3.08 19.44 7.89
CA GLN A 57 2.46 19.24 6.59
C GLN A 57 1.02 18.71 6.68
N GLY A 58 0.56 18.36 7.90
CA GLY A 58 -0.76 17.81 8.14
C GLY A 58 -0.89 16.37 7.63
N LEU A 59 -2.05 16.06 7.05
CA LEU A 59 -2.35 14.71 6.55
C LEU A 59 -1.80 14.53 5.12
N LEU A 60 -0.89 13.56 4.99
CA LEU A 60 -0.33 13.13 3.71
C LEU A 60 -0.86 11.73 3.35
N TYR A 61 -1.11 11.52 2.07
CA TYR A 61 -1.60 10.28 1.49
C TYR A 61 -0.61 9.76 0.45
N LEU A 62 -0.31 8.47 0.47
CA LEU A 62 0.47 7.84 -0.59
C LEU A 62 -0.48 7.42 -1.71
N VAL A 63 -0.38 8.08 -2.85
CA VAL A 63 -1.26 7.91 -4.01
C VAL A 63 -0.62 6.97 -5.02
N LYS A 64 -1.39 5.97 -5.49
CA LYS A 64 -1.08 5.19 -6.68
C LYS A 64 -1.82 5.81 -7.86
N TRP A 65 -1.07 6.27 -8.85
CA TRP A 65 -1.60 6.92 -10.05
C TRP A 65 -2.03 5.91 -11.12
N GLU A 66 -3.12 6.19 -11.83
CA GLU A 66 -3.66 5.34 -12.89
C GLU A 66 -2.72 5.28 -14.11
N GLY A 67 -2.46 4.09 -14.63
CA GLY A 67 -1.55 3.88 -15.76
C GLY A 67 -0.04 3.93 -15.41
N PHE A 68 0.33 4.34 -14.20
CA PHE A 68 1.73 4.39 -13.75
C PHE A 68 2.13 3.14 -12.96
N HIS A 69 3.44 2.96 -12.74
CA HIS A 69 3.96 1.87 -11.92
C HIS A 69 3.87 2.20 -10.42
N GLU A 70 3.90 1.19 -9.53
CA GLU A 70 3.91 1.41 -8.06
C GLU A 70 5.10 2.28 -7.60
N ASP A 71 6.22 2.26 -8.33
CA ASP A 71 7.42 3.08 -8.09
C ASP A 71 7.22 4.59 -8.24
N ASP A 72 6.17 5.01 -8.96
CA ASP A 72 5.86 6.41 -9.23
C ASP A 72 4.79 6.96 -8.27
N SER A 73 4.42 6.17 -7.25
CA SER A 73 3.50 6.59 -6.19
C SER A 73 4.10 7.72 -5.34
N THR A 74 3.33 8.78 -5.10
CA THR A 74 3.81 9.99 -4.40
C THR A 74 3.02 10.28 -3.12
N TRP A 75 3.67 10.98 -2.18
CA TRP A 75 3.02 11.47 -0.96
C TRP A 75 2.38 12.83 -1.22
N GLU A 76 1.08 12.86 -1.41
CA GLU A 76 0.29 14.07 -1.66
C GLU A 76 -0.39 14.57 -0.37
N PRO A 77 -0.42 15.89 -0.11
CA PRO A 77 -1.24 16.46 0.94
C PRO A 77 -2.73 16.31 0.63
N GLN A 78 -3.56 16.28 1.68
CA GLN A 78 -5.01 16.20 1.58
C GLN A 78 -5.62 17.21 0.58
N SER A 79 -5.06 18.42 0.48
CA SER A 79 -5.52 19.48 -0.43
C SER A 79 -5.28 19.23 -1.92
N HIS A 80 -4.54 18.18 -2.30
CA HIS A 80 -4.38 17.75 -3.69
C HIS A 80 -5.39 16.67 -4.10
N LEU A 81 -6.18 16.14 -3.17
CA LEU A 81 -7.14 15.07 -3.41
C LEU A 81 -8.56 15.63 -3.46
N ASP A 82 -9.36 15.14 -4.39
CA ASP A 82 -10.80 15.38 -4.39
C ASP A 82 -11.52 14.59 -3.27
N ALA A 83 -12.77 14.98 -3.01
CA ALA A 83 -13.58 14.36 -1.96
C ALA A 83 -13.92 12.89 -2.25
N GLU A 84 -14.02 12.51 -3.52
CA GLU A 84 -14.33 11.15 -3.95
C GLU A 84 -13.16 10.21 -3.63
N SER A 85 -11.95 10.57 -4.04
CA SER A 85 -10.70 9.86 -3.75
C SER A 85 -10.47 9.69 -2.26
N MET A 86 -10.73 10.74 -1.46
CA MET A 86 -10.65 10.68 0.00
C MET A 86 -11.70 9.74 0.61
N SER A 87 -12.94 9.76 0.11
CA SER A 87 -14.00 8.82 0.55
C SER A 87 -13.63 7.37 0.20
N ASN A 88 -13.07 7.16 -0.99
CA ASN A 88 -12.63 5.85 -1.51
C ASN A 88 -11.41 5.28 -0.75
N PHE A 89 -10.83 6.00 0.21
CA PHE A 89 -9.87 5.42 1.16
C PHE A 89 -10.53 4.42 2.13
N PHE A 90 -11.77 4.69 2.55
CA PHE A 90 -12.45 3.94 3.61
C PHE A 90 -13.99 4.11 3.60
N PRO A 91 -14.78 3.07 3.23
CA PRO A 91 -14.34 1.79 2.67
C PRO A 91 -13.89 1.93 1.22
N ALA A 92 -12.84 1.22 0.83
CA ALA A 92 -12.38 1.20 -0.55
C ALA A 92 -13.29 0.37 -1.45
N PHE A 93 -13.54 0.84 -2.68
CA PHE A 93 -14.16 0.03 -3.73
C PHE A 93 -13.11 -0.93 -4.31
N ILE A 94 -13.33 -2.23 -4.13
CA ILE A 94 -12.40 -3.28 -4.58
C ILE A 94 -13.07 -4.11 -5.67
N SER A 95 -12.41 -4.24 -6.82
CA SER A 95 -12.89 -5.10 -7.91
C SER A 95 -12.78 -6.58 -7.52
N PHE A 96 -13.67 -7.39 -8.09
CA PHE A 96 -13.70 -8.84 -7.85
C PHE A 96 -12.34 -9.49 -8.12
N ASP A 97 -11.63 -9.10 -9.17
CA ASP A 97 -10.33 -9.68 -9.53
C ASP A 97 -9.23 -9.35 -8.52
N ARG A 98 -9.20 -8.12 -7.98
CA ARG A 98 -8.25 -7.74 -6.91
C ARG A 98 -8.54 -8.50 -5.62
N LEU A 99 -9.82 -8.65 -5.27
CA LEU A 99 -10.25 -9.41 -4.09
C LEU A 99 -9.90 -10.90 -4.20
N ASN A 100 -10.12 -11.52 -5.36
CA ASN A 100 -9.69 -12.90 -5.64
C ASN A 100 -8.16 -13.07 -5.65
N SER A 101 -7.43 -12.09 -6.20
CA SER A 101 -5.96 -12.13 -6.21
C SER A 101 -5.39 -12.07 -4.79
N ALA A 102 -5.95 -11.20 -3.94
CA ALA A 102 -5.62 -11.12 -2.52
C ALA A 102 -5.96 -12.42 -1.75
N ALA A 103 -7.12 -13.04 -2.05
CA ALA A 103 -7.51 -14.34 -1.49
C ALA A 103 -6.51 -15.45 -1.88
N ARG A 104 -6.18 -15.58 -3.18
CA ARG A 104 -5.21 -16.58 -3.67
C ARG A 104 -3.84 -16.45 -3.00
N LEU A 105 -3.31 -15.22 -2.88
CA LEU A 105 -2.04 -14.97 -2.21
C LEU A 105 -2.11 -15.32 -0.72
N PHE A 106 -3.23 -15.00 -0.05
CA PHE A 106 -3.46 -15.37 1.34
C PHE A 106 -3.46 -16.89 1.52
N GLU A 107 -4.24 -17.61 0.71
CA GLU A 107 -4.27 -19.08 0.68
C GLU A 107 -2.89 -19.68 0.43
N GLU A 108 -2.12 -19.14 -0.51
CA GLU A 108 -0.77 -19.64 -0.80
C GLU A 108 0.13 -19.56 0.44
N VAL A 109 0.13 -18.43 1.15
CA VAL A 109 0.92 -18.26 2.38
C VAL A 109 0.45 -19.19 3.51
N ILE A 110 -0.86 -19.43 3.65
CA ILE A 110 -1.37 -20.41 4.63
C ILE A 110 -1.01 -21.85 4.23
N GLN A 111 -1.17 -22.21 2.95
CA GLN A 111 -0.84 -23.55 2.43
C GLN A 111 0.67 -23.83 2.34
N GLN A 112 1.51 -22.79 2.40
CA GLN A 112 2.96 -22.90 2.62
C GLN A 112 3.29 -23.17 4.10
N ARG A 113 2.55 -22.61 5.05
CA ARG A 113 2.73 -22.86 6.50
C ARG A 113 2.45 -24.31 6.84
N LEU A 114 1.24 -24.78 6.52
CA LEU A 114 0.70 -26.12 6.80
C LEU A 114 1.45 -27.29 6.12
N ARG A 115 2.65 -27.06 5.55
CA ARG A 115 3.53 -28.08 5.00
C ARG A 115 4.38 -28.67 6.13
N PRO A 116 4.39 -29.99 6.34
CA PRO A 116 5.28 -30.60 7.33
C PRO A 116 6.74 -30.24 7.06
N ASN A 117 7.49 -29.92 8.13
CA ASN A 117 8.91 -29.56 8.12
C ASN A 117 9.31 -28.25 7.39
N ASN A 118 8.43 -27.26 7.28
CA ASN A 118 8.80 -25.97 6.66
C ASN A 118 9.68 -25.09 7.58
N ARG A 119 10.98 -25.04 7.31
CA ARG A 119 11.97 -24.23 8.07
C ARG A 119 11.98 -22.73 7.73
N THR A 120 11.22 -22.28 6.73
CA THR A 120 11.28 -20.87 6.27
C THR A 120 9.88 -20.34 5.95
N ILE A 121 9.05 -20.24 7.00
CA ILE A 121 7.72 -19.65 6.91
C ILE A 121 7.85 -18.14 6.66
N SER A 122 7.46 -17.68 5.46
CA SER A 122 7.22 -16.26 5.26
C SER A 122 6.08 -15.80 6.17
N THR A 123 6.35 -14.78 6.98
CA THR A 123 5.29 -14.09 7.73
C THR A 123 4.67 -12.94 6.96
N ASN A 124 5.25 -12.55 5.82
CA ASN A 124 4.85 -11.40 5.03
C ASN A 124 4.07 -11.86 3.80
N LEU A 125 2.79 -11.53 3.77
CA LEU A 125 1.90 -11.68 2.62
C LEU A 125 1.92 -10.38 1.80
N ARG A 126 2.10 -10.46 0.47
CA ARG A 126 1.82 -9.33 -0.42
C ARG A 126 0.31 -9.13 -0.48
N PHE A 127 -0.15 -7.96 -0.04
CA PHE A 127 -1.58 -7.69 0.15
C PHE A 127 -1.80 -6.18 0.13
N ASP A 128 -2.63 -5.72 -0.79
CA ASP A 128 -2.90 -4.29 -0.95
C ASP A 128 -3.68 -3.76 0.27
N LEU A 129 -3.28 -2.60 0.77
CA LEU A 129 -3.78 -2.07 2.04
C LEU A 129 -5.21 -1.52 1.93
N ASP A 130 -5.68 -1.18 0.74
CA ASP A 130 -7.07 -0.86 0.46
C ASP A 130 -7.96 -2.11 0.46
N VAL A 131 -7.47 -3.24 -0.07
CA VAL A 131 -8.15 -4.55 0.08
C VAL A 131 -8.21 -4.95 1.56
N TYR A 132 -7.16 -4.65 2.34
CA TYR A 132 -7.14 -4.88 3.78
C TYR A 132 -8.21 -4.03 4.49
N ARG A 133 -8.28 -2.73 4.20
CA ARG A 133 -9.33 -1.85 4.74
C ARG A 133 -10.73 -2.31 4.36
N TYR A 134 -10.94 -2.74 3.11
CA TYR A 134 -12.23 -3.32 2.67
C TYR A 134 -12.59 -4.59 3.46
N CYS A 135 -11.66 -5.52 3.62
CA CYS A 135 -11.89 -6.80 4.30
C CYS A 135 -12.16 -6.64 5.79
N PHE A 136 -11.38 -5.80 6.48
CA PHE A 136 -11.34 -5.76 7.95
C PHE A 136 -11.86 -4.46 8.57
N ASN A 137 -12.24 -3.47 7.75
CA ASN A 137 -12.71 -2.16 8.20
C ASN A 137 -11.74 -1.47 9.17
N THR A 138 -10.44 -1.57 8.89
CA THR A 138 -9.36 -0.94 9.67
C THR A 138 -8.07 -0.83 8.84
N ASP A 139 -7.23 0.17 9.14
CA ASP A 139 -5.84 0.29 8.70
C ASP A 139 -4.83 -0.18 9.78
N GLU A 140 -5.32 -0.65 10.93
CA GLU A 140 -4.52 -1.11 12.07
C GLU A 140 -4.37 -2.64 12.15
N SER A 141 -3.59 -3.13 13.13
CA SER A 141 -3.45 -4.58 13.36
C SER A 141 -4.73 -5.21 13.97
N ILE A 142 -5.30 -6.24 13.32
CA ILE A 142 -6.51 -6.94 13.78
C ILE A 142 -6.22 -8.37 14.28
N ARG A 143 -6.97 -8.82 15.29
CA ARG A 143 -7.03 -10.22 15.74
C ARG A 143 -8.07 -10.96 14.89
N ILE A 144 -7.72 -12.12 14.37
CA ILE A 144 -8.58 -13.02 13.59
C ILE A 144 -8.94 -14.19 14.50
N ASP A 145 -10.23 -14.35 14.78
CA ASP A 145 -10.74 -15.22 15.83
C ASP A 145 -11.40 -16.49 15.31
N SER A 146 -11.98 -16.41 14.11
CA SER A 146 -12.57 -17.55 13.39
C SER A 146 -12.44 -17.34 11.88
N VAL A 147 -12.90 -18.33 11.11
CA VAL A 147 -13.05 -18.21 9.65
C VAL A 147 -14.00 -17.05 9.28
N ASP A 148 -15.01 -16.75 10.09
CA ASP A 148 -15.97 -15.65 9.83
C ASP A 148 -15.33 -14.27 9.84
N SER A 149 -14.22 -14.11 10.57
CA SER A 149 -13.40 -12.88 10.55
C SER A 149 -12.79 -12.60 9.17
N LEU A 150 -12.72 -13.62 8.29
CA LEU A 150 -12.16 -13.55 6.94
C LEU A 150 -13.23 -13.58 5.83
N LYS A 151 -14.54 -13.60 6.18
CA LYS A 151 -15.66 -13.86 5.26
C LYS A 151 -15.79 -12.94 4.03
N LYS A 152 -15.10 -11.78 4.01
CA LYS A 152 -15.06 -10.88 2.85
C LYS A 152 -14.02 -11.31 1.80
N LEU A 153 -13.07 -12.18 2.15
CA LEU A 153 -12.17 -12.80 1.18
C LEU A 153 -12.86 -14.05 0.59
N PRO A 154 -12.92 -14.19 -0.75
CA PRO A 154 -13.46 -15.37 -1.43
C PRO A 154 -12.47 -16.54 -1.33
N LEU A 155 -12.27 -17.05 -0.12
CA LEU A 155 -11.34 -18.13 0.17
C LEU A 155 -11.94 -19.49 -0.22
N SER A 156 -11.11 -20.37 -0.78
CA SER A 156 -11.49 -21.72 -1.20
C SER A 156 -11.84 -22.65 -0.03
N ASN A 157 -12.71 -23.63 -0.27
CA ASN A 157 -13.05 -24.63 0.74
C ASN A 157 -11.79 -25.41 1.16
N GLY A 158 -11.51 -25.43 2.47
CA GLY A 158 -10.34 -26.09 3.03
C GLY A 158 -9.04 -25.28 2.97
N TRP A 159 -9.09 -23.98 2.66
CA TRP A 159 -7.92 -23.09 2.71
C TRP A 159 -7.12 -23.18 4.02
N ASN A 160 -7.80 -23.47 5.12
CA ASN A 160 -7.32 -23.40 6.50
C ASN A 160 -6.68 -24.69 7.04
N TYR A 161 -6.68 -25.80 6.27
CA TYR A 161 -6.09 -27.07 6.69
C TYR A 161 -5.33 -27.77 5.56
N LYS A 162 -4.53 -28.79 5.91
CA LYS A 162 -3.85 -29.66 4.95
C LYS A 162 -3.73 -31.09 5.48
N LEU A 163 -4.49 -32.01 4.92
CA LEU A 163 -4.52 -33.42 5.31
C LEU A 163 -3.64 -34.31 4.41
N ASN A 164 -3.18 -35.43 4.95
CA ASN A 164 -2.56 -36.54 4.24
C ASN A 164 -3.61 -37.59 3.81
N LYS A 165 -3.19 -38.66 3.12
CA LYS A 165 -4.08 -39.73 2.64
C LYS A 165 -4.79 -40.50 3.75
N GLN A 166 -4.26 -40.44 4.97
CA GLN A 166 -4.79 -41.11 6.16
C GLN A 166 -5.70 -40.18 7.00
N GLY A 167 -5.93 -38.94 6.56
CA GLY A 167 -6.79 -37.96 7.23
C GLY A 167 -6.10 -37.13 8.32
N TYR A 168 -4.83 -37.41 8.66
CA TYR A 168 -4.05 -36.59 9.60
C TYR A 168 -3.47 -35.36 8.90
N GLY A 169 -3.35 -34.23 9.58
CA GLY A 169 -2.85 -33.01 8.97
C GLY A 169 -2.76 -31.84 9.92
N HIS A 170 -2.29 -30.71 9.40
CA HIS A 170 -2.22 -29.46 10.15
C HIS A 170 -3.43 -28.58 9.82
N ILE A 171 -3.93 -27.88 10.84
CA ILE A 171 -4.94 -26.83 10.71
C ILE A 171 -4.39 -25.53 11.28
N ILE A 172 -4.81 -24.39 10.72
CA ILE A 172 -4.46 -23.08 11.26
C ILE A 172 -5.05 -22.92 12.67
N THR A 173 -4.22 -22.65 13.68
CA THR A 173 -4.71 -22.33 15.01
C THR A 173 -5.24 -20.89 15.03
N PHE A 174 -6.46 -20.70 15.51
CA PHE A 174 -7.01 -19.40 15.91
C PHE A 174 -6.83 -19.22 17.44
N PRO A 175 -6.67 -17.97 17.94
CA PRO A 175 -6.60 -16.72 17.19
C PRO A 175 -5.19 -16.46 16.62
N PHE A 176 -5.13 -15.72 15.52
CA PHE A 176 -3.88 -15.13 15.04
C PHE A 176 -4.05 -13.63 14.79
N ARG A 177 -2.97 -12.91 14.48
CA ARG A 177 -3.02 -11.46 14.25
C ARG A 177 -2.50 -11.10 12.86
N LEU A 178 -3.26 -10.29 12.13
CA LEU A 178 -2.82 -9.64 10.91
C LEU A 178 -2.30 -8.24 11.26
N ARG A 179 -1.16 -7.85 10.68
CA ARG A 179 -0.58 -6.51 10.82
C ARG A 179 -0.29 -5.91 9.44
N PRO A 180 -1.04 -4.91 8.98
CA PRO A 180 -0.71 -4.18 7.76
C PRO A 180 0.62 -3.43 7.96
N LYS A 181 1.39 -3.31 6.87
CA LYS A 181 2.67 -2.59 6.85
C LYS A 181 2.97 -2.12 5.43
N LEU A 182 3.34 -0.85 5.31
CA LEU A 182 4.06 -0.35 4.14
C LEU A 182 5.58 -0.47 4.37
N GLN A 183 6.32 -0.94 3.36
CA GLN A 183 7.78 -0.91 3.35
C GLN A 183 8.27 -0.19 2.08
N MET A 184 9.12 0.83 2.22
CA MET A 184 9.75 1.47 1.07
C MET A 184 11.03 0.72 0.68
N ARG A 185 10.99 -0.07 -0.40
CA ARG A 185 12.16 -0.81 -0.91
C ARG A 185 12.94 0.06 -1.89
N LYS A 186 14.21 0.31 -1.58
CA LYS A 186 15.14 0.95 -2.52
C LYS A 186 15.31 0.07 -3.77
N ILE A 187 15.15 0.66 -4.94
CA ILE A 187 15.36 0.03 -6.25
C ILE A 187 16.30 0.88 -7.11
N PHE A 188 16.83 0.27 -8.15
CA PHE A 188 17.74 0.90 -9.11
C PHE A 188 17.15 0.73 -10.51
N LEU A 189 16.98 1.85 -11.22
CA LEU A 189 16.46 1.87 -12.59
C LEU A 189 17.58 2.33 -13.52
N ARG A 190 17.85 1.57 -14.57
CA ARG A 190 18.77 1.97 -15.64
C ARG A 190 18.03 2.89 -16.61
N LYS A 191 18.60 4.04 -16.92
CA LYS A 191 18.10 4.98 -17.93
C LYS A 191 18.64 4.65 -19.31
N ASP A 192 18.03 5.23 -20.33
CA ASP A 192 18.42 5.09 -21.74
C ASP A 192 19.84 5.64 -22.01
N ASP A 193 20.26 6.67 -21.27
CA ASP A 193 21.63 7.22 -21.29
C ASP A 193 22.68 6.31 -20.59
N GLY A 194 22.25 5.16 -20.08
CA GLY A 194 23.09 4.19 -19.36
C GLY A 194 23.31 4.51 -17.88
N SER A 195 22.88 5.68 -17.38
CA SER A 195 22.97 6.04 -15.96
C SER A 195 21.98 5.23 -15.09
N VAL A 196 22.17 5.27 -13.77
CA VAL A 196 21.33 4.55 -12.81
C VAL A 196 20.66 5.53 -11.85
N GLU A 197 19.32 5.55 -11.88
CA GLU A 197 18.50 6.25 -10.91
C GLU A 197 18.19 5.37 -9.69
N THR A 198 18.11 5.98 -8.51
CA THR A 198 17.60 5.33 -7.29
C THR A 198 16.18 5.79 -7.03
N LYS A 199 15.22 4.86 -6.99
CA LYS A 199 13.84 5.11 -6.54
C LYS A 199 13.51 4.28 -5.29
N TYR A 200 12.36 4.57 -4.66
CA TYR A 200 11.84 3.83 -3.52
C TYR A 200 10.44 3.30 -3.83
N ARG A 201 10.36 1.99 -4.02
CA ARG A 201 9.13 1.24 -4.29
C ARG A 201 8.28 1.08 -3.03
N PRO A 202 7.00 1.45 -3.01
CA PRO A 202 6.08 1.02 -1.96
C PRO A 202 5.84 -0.48 -2.06
N ILE A 203 6.02 -1.19 -0.95
CA ILE A 203 5.79 -2.63 -0.81
C ILE A 203 4.71 -2.80 0.25
N GLU A 204 3.49 -3.07 -0.18
CA GLU A 204 2.36 -3.36 0.69
C GLU A 204 2.43 -4.81 1.19
N ILE A 205 2.36 -4.98 2.51
CA ILE A 205 2.52 -6.24 3.22
C ILE A 205 1.46 -6.34 4.31
N VAL A 206 0.87 -7.52 4.46
CA VAL A 206 0.19 -7.92 5.70
C VAL A 206 1.02 -9.00 6.37
N LYS A 207 1.45 -8.76 7.61
CA LYS A 207 2.21 -9.74 8.40
C LYS A 207 1.26 -10.64 9.21
N ILE A 208 1.34 -11.94 9.01
CA ILE A 208 0.60 -12.96 9.78
C ILE A 208 1.44 -13.38 10.99
N ILE A 209 0.99 -12.97 12.18
CA ILE A 209 1.64 -13.16 13.48
C ILE A 209 0.84 -14.22 14.28
N SER A 210 1.55 -15.10 14.98
CA SER A 210 1.00 -16.06 15.96
C SER A 210 -0.14 -16.98 15.47
N ALA A 211 -0.14 -17.36 14.19
CA ALA A 211 -0.76 -18.62 13.79
C ALA A 211 0.24 -19.74 14.12
N SER A 212 0.03 -20.41 15.24
CA SER A 212 0.61 -21.73 15.51
C SER A 212 -0.08 -22.79 14.63
N GLU A 213 0.46 -23.99 14.64
CA GLU A 213 -0.13 -25.17 14.03
C GLU A 213 -0.45 -26.16 15.15
N SER A 214 -1.66 -26.73 15.12
CA SER A 214 -2.07 -27.80 16.03
C SER A 214 -1.85 -29.16 15.33
N PHE A 215 -1.34 -30.13 16.09
CA PHE A 215 -1.20 -31.54 15.70
C PHE A 215 -2.47 -32.34 16.00
#